data_AF-A0A0S4JQ34-F1
#
_entry.id   AF-A0A0S4JQ34-F1
#
_cell.length_a   1.000
_cell.length_b   1.000
_cell.length_c   1.000
_cell.angle_alpha   90.00
_cell.angle_beta   90.00
_cell.angle_gamma   90.00
#
_symmetry.space_group_name_H-M   'P 1'
#
loop_
_entity.id
_entity.type
_entity.pdbx_description
1 polymer ?
#
loop_
_entity_poly.entity_id
_entity_poly.type
_entity_poly.pdbx_seq_one_letter_code
_entity_poly.pdbx_strand_id
1 'polypeptide(L)'
;MKQILLVAVVAAFLVAGTHARFSMDPVPVNRESFQDWTCAGGDQDHCVKIGQDSVKTIFAKSILRLRSMFTSVNTWVSFFSESKSFITSFSEWKNIFSNGGLPSLSQIGSAIRNARKPYPGASNTSHPYFAWIPMPMGDAIPDGDVLQYSTPCFGSVSVTASSINETYVTLSVTTSNQLAWFCSDAYLIVGGGAISVQEFDEEKTYSIGFDVTQGVSTDAGKWYLQQTGIRMLKFRDNLIDTIGELIDTVVLLLGFAVSPIPADTLAANLQFLQTYIEVSPRMQPVTELRTAGPIVAKSINQSYIQSGDALLVLRPDGLDPMIGWGEGDTIGHSTVALWINGELNVCESTTSDAYWPTNGIQCHKYDEWVNLAVTAEHNVVLVPLSPQYASAFDASKALDFFLANEGLDYGFQVFLFGWLDTANNNFPCVPSDYTVCLTAVAAEVVATLVDEFMGSTSENIFRQALQHRAGLWPSNASVVECFKTAQQQLNLNFTQLYTIVERDDWLYNTTKVGVPAVGKSMVCCVFVCNIWKAAGVFGNLTNEIQCAEQTLWDIFSMQIFDDAKMGNGRPDICKQYDPTNQLCQLTGNFTLNLKPDVNTRPLYAHMGERCSSLGPAYIREPGC
;
A
#
# COMPACT_ATOMS: atom_id res chain seq x y z
N MET A 1 10.75 0.05 -4.03
CA MET A 1 10.29 -0.65 -5.26
C MET A 1 9.35 -1.83 -5.01
N LYS A 2 9.26 -2.38 -3.79
CA LYS A 2 8.61 -3.67 -3.51
C LYS A 2 7.30 -3.60 -2.70
N GLN A 3 6.94 -2.45 -2.14
CA GLN A 3 5.55 -2.16 -1.71
C GLN A 3 4.64 -1.82 -2.90
N ILE A 4 5.22 -1.23 -3.95
CA ILE A 4 4.63 -1.23 -5.30
C ILE A 4 4.38 -2.67 -5.73
N LEU A 5 5.16 -3.68 -5.32
CA LEU A 5 4.90 -5.07 -5.71
C LEU A 5 3.54 -5.55 -5.21
N LEU A 6 2.99 -5.06 -4.10
CA LEU A 6 1.64 -5.44 -3.66
C LEU A 6 0.57 -4.83 -4.58
N VAL A 7 0.65 -3.51 -4.80
CA VAL A 7 -0.24 -2.78 -5.70
C VAL A 7 -0.06 -3.21 -7.14
N ALA A 8 1.16 -3.52 -7.57
CA ALA A 8 1.57 -3.93 -8.90
C ALA A 8 1.41 -5.43 -9.13
N VAL A 9 1.43 -6.29 -8.10
CA VAL A 9 0.95 -7.68 -8.18
C VAL A 9 -0.52 -7.60 -8.51
N VAL A 10 -1.33 -6.89 -7.72
CA VAL A 10 -2.76 -6.83 -8.01
C VAL A 10 -3.07 -6.06 -9.31
N ALA A 11 -2.29 -5.02 -9.66
CA ALA A 11 -2.37 -4.31 -10.96
C ALA A 11 -1.93 -5.15 -12.17
N ALA A 12 -0.82 -5.90 -12.05
CA ALA A 12 -0.30 -6.75 -13.12
C ALA A 12 -1.21 -7.96 -13.34
N PHE A 13 -1.84 -8.48 -12.27
CA PHE A 13 -2.84 -9.54 -12.37
C PHE A 13 -4.17 -9.05 -12.96
N LEU A 14 -4.56 -7.79 -12.71
CA LEU A 14 -5.68 -7.11 -13.39
C LEU A 14 -5.49 -7.00 -14.90
N VAL A 15 -4.24 -6.88 -15.37
CA VAL A 15 -3.89 -6.79 -16.80
C VAL A 15 -3.63 -8.17 -17.44
N ALA A 16 -3.09 -9.14 -16.70
CA ALA A 16 -2.72 -10.46 -17.21
C ALA A 16 -3.89 -11.46 -17.33
N GLY A 17 -5.03 -11.22 -16.65
CA GLY A 17 -6.14 -12.17 -16.52
C GLY A 17 -7.00 -12.44 -17.76
N THR A 18 -6.66 -11.92 -18.95
CA THR A 18 -7.45 -12.15 -20.18
C THR A 18 -6.93 -13.34 -21.01
N HIS A 19 -7.05 -14.55 -20.48
CA HIS A 19 -6.92 -15.78 -21.28
C HIS A 19 -8.20 -16.60 -21.23
N ALA A 20 -9.16 -16.23 -22.07
CA ALA A 20 -10.14 -17.17 -22.62
C ALA A 20 -9.74 -17.44 -24.08
N ARG A 21 -9.36 -18.68 -24.41
CA ARG A 21 -9.23 -19.12 -25.80
C ARG A 21 -10.62 -19.11 -26.44
N PHE A 22 -11.03 -18.00 -27.03
CA PHE A 22 -12.12 -18.01 -28.00
C PHE A 22 -11.56 -18.51 -29.33
N SER A 23 -11.80 -19.80 -29.61
CA SER A 23 -11.77 -20.30 -30.99
C SER A 23 -12.98 -19.71 -31.70
N MET A 24 -12.75 -18.74 -32.58
CA MET A 24 -13.71 -18.34 -33.60
C MET A 24 -13.05 -18.56 -34.96
N ASP A 25 -13.65 -19.41 -35.78
CA ASP A 25 -13.24 -19.67 -37.16
C ASP A 25 -13.23 -18.36 -37.99
N PRO A 26 -12.26 -18.16 -38.90
CA PRO A 26 -12.16 -16.92 -39.65
C PRO A 26 -13.21 -16.86 -40.77
N VAL A 27 -14.09 -15.85 -40.70
CA VAL A 27 -14.92 -15.42 -41.83
C VAL A 27 -14.10 -14.44 -42.69
N PRO A 28 -13.98 -14.63 -44.02
CA PRO A 28 -13.21 -13.74 -44.87
C PRO A 28 -14.01 -12.47 -45.20
N VAL A 29 -13.41 -11.29 -44.97
CA VAL A 29 -13.97 -10.01 -45.39
C VAL A 29 -13.24 -9.53 -46.65
N ASN A 30 -13.99 -9.38 -47.74
CA ASN A 30 -13.54 -8.82 -49.01
C ASN A 30 -13.19 -7.33 -48.88
N ARG A 31 -12.09 -6.91 -49.52
CA ARG A 31 -11.71 -5.51 -49.72
C ARG A 31 -12.33 -5.00 -51.02
N GLU A 32 -13.22 -4.02 -50.95
CA GLU A 32 -13.50 -3.13 -52.08
C GLU A 32 -13.53 -1.65 -51.62
N SER A 33 -12.67 -0.87 -52.30
CA SER A 33 -12.74 0.55 -52.70
C SER A 33 -13.34 1.63 -51.77
N PHE A 34 -12.46 2.55 -51.33
CA PHE A 34 -12.81 3.95 -51.08
C PHE A 34 -12.41 4.79 -52.31
N GLN A 35 -13.38 5.48 -52.91
CA GLN A 35 -13.17 6.52 -53.93
C GLN A 35 -13.73 7.87 -53.42
N ASP A 36 -13.03 8.93 -53.83
CA ASP A 36 -13.13 10.33 -53.46
C ASP A 36 -14.51 10.97 -53.56
N TRP A 37 -14.85 11.86 -52.62
CA TRP A 37 -15.87 12.90 -52.82
C TRP A 37 -15.36 14.27 -52.32
N THR A 38 -15.25 15.21 -53.24
CA THR A 38 -14.96 16.64 -53.05
C THR A 38 -16.24 17.43 -52.80
N CYS A 39 -16.17 18.45 -51.93
CA CYS A 39 -17.24 19.43 -51.75
C CYS A 39 -17.11 20.54 -52.81
N ALA A 40 -18.17 20.77 -53.60
CA ALA A 40 -18.27 21.89 -54.54
C ALA A 40 -19.56 22.66 -54.27
N GLY A 41 -19.45 23.99 -54.23
CA GLY A 41 -20.59 24.92 -54.22
C GLY A 41 -20.97 25.41 -52.83
N GLY A 42 -20.91 26.73 -52.63
CA GLY A 42 -21.07 27.39 -51.35
C GLY A 42 -22.51 27.42 -50.84
N ASP A 43 -22.67 26.98 -49.59
CA ASP A 43 -23.62 27.53 -48.63
C ASP A 43 -23.12 27.12 -47.21
N GLN A 44 -22.94 28.08 -46.30
CA GLN A 44 -22.15 27.88 -45.07
C GLN A 44 -22.90 27.22 -43.89
N ASP A 45 -24.15 26.80 -44.05
CA ASP A 45 -24.98 26.35 -42.91
C ASP A 45 -25.26 24.83 -42.81
N HIS A 46 -24.64 23.98 -43.65
CA HIS A 46 -24.90 22.53 -43.61
C HIS A 46 -23.66 21.61 -43.56
N CYS A 47 -22.59 22.04 -42.88
CA CYS A 47 -21.47 21.16 -42.50
C CYS A 47 -21.30 21.07 -40.97
N VAL A 48 -22.35 20.68 -40.26
CA VAL A 48 -22.25 20.30 -38.83
C VAL A 48 -22.97 18.97 -38.61
N LYS A 49 -22.39 17.88 -39.11
CA LYS A 49 -22.75 16.52 -38.67
C LYS A 49 -21.63 15.48 -38.81
N ILE A 50 -20.39 15.91 -39.05
CA ILE A 50 -19.21 15.04 -39.10
C ILE A 50 -18.27 15.46 -37.97
N GLY A 51 -18.63 15.07 -36.75
CA GLY A 51 -17.85 15.39 -35.54
C GLY A 51 -18.20 14.48 -34.37
N GLN A 52 -19.45 14.02 -34.27
CA GLN A 52 -19.84 13.06 -33.24
C GLN A 52 -19.53 11.60 -33.62
N ASP A 53 -19.66 11.23 -34.89
CA ASP A 53 -19.38 9.85 -35.34
C ASP A 53 -17.87 9.58 -35.48
N SER A 54 -17.08 10.61 -35.81
CA SER A 54 -15.61 10.54 -35.85
C SER A 54 -15.03 10.38 -34.45
N VAL A 55 -15.55 11.10 -33.45
CA VAL A 55 -15.12 10.97 -32.06
C VAL A 55 -15.54 9.62 -31.48
N LYS A 56 -16.76 9.14 -31.73
CA LYS A 56 -17.18 7.79 -31.30
C LYS A 56 -16.36 6.68 -31.97
N THR A 57 -16.00 6.82 -33.24
CA THR A 57 -15.21 5.83 -33.98
C THR A 57 -13.74 5.87 -33.57
N ILE A 58 -13.18 7.05 -33.29
CA ILE A 58 -11.83 7.19 -32.74
C ILE A 58 -11.79 6.68 -31.31
N PHE A 59 -12.80 6.97 -30.48
CA PHE A 59 -12.90 6.49 -29.10
C PHE A 59 -13.09 4.97 -29.05
N ALA A 60 -13.94 4.40 -29.90
CA ALA A 60 -14.12 2.95 -30.03
C ALA A 60 -12.85 2.25 -30.58
N LYS A 61 -12.15 2.86 -31.55
CA LYS A 61 -10.86 2.34 -32.05
C LYS A 61 -9.74 2.49 -31.03
N SER A 62 -9.76 3.53 -30.18
CA SER A 62 -8.81 3.73 -29.08
C SER A 62 -9.09 2.77 -27.93
N ILE A 63 -10.35 2.48 -27.60
CA ILE A 63 -10.75 1.45 -26.62
C ILE A 63 -10.41 0.04 -27.15
N LEU A 64 -10.67 -0.24 -28.43
CA LEU A 64 -10.27 -1.50 -29.06
C LEU A 64 -8.75 -1.64 -29.19
N ARG A 65 -8.02 -0.53 -29.44
CA ARG A 65 -6.55 -0.51 -29.40
C ARG A 65 -6.00 -0.68 -27.99
N LEU A 66 -6.60 -0.06 -26.98
CA LEU A 66 -6.28 -0.27 -25.56
C LEU A 66 -6.53 -1.73 -25.18
N ARG A 67 -7.73 -2.28 -25.49
CA ARG A 67 -8.03 -3.72 -25.33
C ARG A 67 -6.99 -4.59 -26.06
N SER A 68 -6.57 -4.24 -27.28
CA SER A 68 -5.54 -4.99 -28.02
C SER A 68 -4.12 -4.86 -27.45
N MET A 69 -3.77 -3.70 -26.88
CA MET A 69 -2.49 -3.47 -26.19
C MET A 69 -2.42 -4.24 -24.88
N PHE A 70 -3.57 -4.48 -24.23
CA PHE A 70 -3.66 -5.30 -23.02
C PHE A 70 -3.75 -6.82 -23.30
N THR A 71 -4.02 -7.25 -24.54
CA THR A 71 -4.09 -8.70 -24.88
C THR A 71 -2.75 -9.38 -25.22
N SER A 72 -1.63 -8.65 -25.36
CA SER A 72 -0.31 -9.31 -25.53
C SER A 72 0.35 -9.58 -24.16
N VAL A 73 -0.24 -10.52 -23.42
CA VAL A 73 0.15 -10.93 -22.05
C VAL A 73 1.55 -11.55 -21.99
N ASN A 74 2.02 -12.19 -23.06
CA ASN A 74 3.35 -12.82 -23.10
C ASN A 74 4.51 -11.81 -22.93
N THR A 75 4.30 -10.54 -23.27
CA THR A 75 5.29 -9.48 -23.06
C THR A 75 5.27 -8.97 -21.63
N TRP A 76 4.12 -8.99 -20.94
CA TRP A 76 3.98 -8.49 -19.57
C TRP A 76 4.42 -9.52 -18.51
N VAL A 77 4.07 -10.79 -18.70
CA VAL A 77 4.50 -11.88 -17.80
C VAL A 77 6.02 -12.09 -17.85
N SER A 78 6.62 -12.01 -19.05
CA SER A 78 8.09 -12.02 -19.19
C SER A 78 8.75 -10.78 -18.57
N PHE A 79 8.12 -9.60 -18.73
CA PHE A 79 8.56 -8.31 -18.18
C PHE A 79 8.50 -8.21 -16.66
N PHE A 80 7.57 -8.89 -15.98
CA PHE A 80 7.53 -8.96 -14.51
C PHE A 80 8.33 -10.14 -13.92
N SER A 81 8.59 -11.20 -14.70
CA SER A 81 9.30 -12.40 -14.22
C SER A 81 10.83 -12.26 -14.10
N GLU A 82 11.44 -11.27 -14.75
CA GLU A 82 12.88 -11.03 -14.66
C GLU A 82 13.17 -9.91 -13.64
N SER A 83 13.50 -10.30 -12.41
CA SER A 83 13.75 -9.46 -11.23
C SER A 83 14.89 -8.43 -11.33
N LYS A 84 15.45 -8.20 -12.54
CA LYS A 84 16.45 -7.17 -12.84
C LYS A 84 16.00 -6.11 -13.84
N SER A 85 14.83 -6.26 -14.50
CA SER A 85 14.43 -5.39 -15.62
C SER A 85 13.37 -4.31 -15.28
N PHE A 86 12.79 -4.32 -14.07
CA PHE A 86 11.75 -3.36 -13.68
C PHE A 86 12.25 -1.89 -13.64
N ILE A 87 13.55 -1.68 -13.38
CA ILE A 87 14.20 -0.37 -13.42
C ILE A 87 14.43 0.10 -14.86
N THR A 88 14.87 -0.79 -15.75
CA THR A 88 15.02 -0.49 -17.18
C THR A 88 13.68 -0.19 -17.84
N SER A 89 12.60 -0.83 -17.41
CA SER A 89 11.31 -0.59 -18.01
C SER A 89 10.63 0.70 -17.57
N PHE A 90 10.82 1.19 -16.34
CA PHE A 90 10.39 2.55 -15.99
C PHE A 90 11.14 3.63 -16.79
N SER A 91 12.40 3.37 -17.17
CA SER A 91 13.14 4.22 -18.11
C SER A 91 12.63 4.12 -19.56
N GLU A 92 12.09 2.97 -19.97
CA GLU A 92 11.38 2.80 -21.25
C GLU A 92 10.00 3.47 -21.24
N TRP A 93 9.26 3.42 -20.14
CA TRP A 93 8.05 4.24 -19.95
C TRP A 93 8.40 5.73 -20.04
N LYS A 94 9.46 6.17 -19.36
CA LYS A 94 9.96 7.54 -19.50
C LYS A 94 10.24 7.89 -20.97
N ASN A 95 10.80 6.98 -21.77
CA ASN A 95 11.08 7.19 -23.20
C ASN A 95 9.85 7.11 -24.12
N ILE A 96 8.86 6.27 -23.82
CA ILE A 96 7.62 6.13 -24.60
C ILE A 96 6.71 7.35 -24.42
N PHE A 97 6.69 7.95 -23.22
CA PHE A 97 5.83 9.10 -22.90
C PHE A 97 6.53 10.46 -22.96
N SER A 98 7.87 10.50 -23.10
CA SER A 98 8.60 11.75 -23.35
C SER A 98 8.76 12.09 -24.84
N ASN A 99 8.66 11.11 -25.75
CA ASN A 99 8.98 11.31 -27.17
C ASN A 99 7.79 11.23 -28.16
N GLY A 100 6.56 11.27 -27.70
CA GLY A 100 5.39 11.40 -28.57
C GLY A 100 4.25 12.06 -27.82
N GLY A 101 3.48 12.93 -28.50
CA GLY A 101 2.37 13.70 -27.92
C GLY A 101 1.18 12.87 -27.43
N LEU A 102 1.44 11.88 -26.58
CA LEU A 102 0.46 11.10 -25.84
C LEU A 102 0.11 11.85 -24.54
N PRO A 103 -1.17 11.81 -24.12
CA PRO A 103 -1.60 12.43 -22.86
C PRO A 103 -0.89 11.78 -21.66
N SER A 104 -0.65 12.56 -20.60
CA SER A 104 -0.12 12.03 -19.33
C SER A 104 -1.06 10.97 -18.74
N LEU A 105 -0.55 10.05 -17.90
CA LEU A 105 -1.39 9.03 -17.24
C LEU A 105 -2.58 9.65 -16.50
N SER A 106 -2.37 10.81 -15.86
CA SER A 106 -3.42 11.63 -15.23
C SER A 106 -4.47 12.10 -16.24
N GLN A 107 -4.06 12.54 -17.44
CA GLN A 107 -4.96 12.92 -18.52
C GLN A 107 -5.73 11.72 -19.09
N ILE A 108 -5.12 10.53 -19.14
CA ILE A 108 -5.81 9.29 -19.55
C ILE A 108 -6.88 8.91 -18.53
N GLY A 109 -6.54 8.87 -17.24
CA GLY A 109 -7.51 8.61 -16.17
C GLY A 109 -8.66 9.63 -16.19
N SER A 110 -8.32 10.91 -16.30
CA SER A 110 -9.31 11.99 -16.41
C SER A 110 -10.18 11.89 -17.67
N ALA A 111 -9.62 11.49 -18.81
CA ALA A 111 -10.38 11.31 -20.04
C ALA A 111 -11.33 10.11 -19.97
N ILE A 112 -10.92 9.02 -19.31
CA ILE A 112 -11.79 7.86 -19.04
C ILE A 112 -12.98 8.30 -18.18
N ARG A 113 -12.74 9.09 -17.12
CA ARG A 113 -13.79 9.61 -16.23
C ARG A 113 -14.72 10.61 -16.94
N ASN A 114 -14.17 11.59 -17.63
CA ASN A 114 -14.92 12.68 -18.27
C ASN A 114 -15.78 12.20 -19.46
N ALA A 115 -15.46 11.05 -20.04
CA ALA A 115 -16.21 10.49 -21.17
C ALA A 115 -17.54 9.82 -20.78
N ARG A 116 -17.90 9.74 -19.49
CA ARG A 116 -19.07 8.96 -19.04
C ARG A 116 -20.19 9.77 -18.39
N LYS A 117 -21.42 9.33 -18.68
CA LYS A 117 -22.64 9.64 -17.92
C LYS A 117 -22.77 8.62 -16.78
N PRO A 118 -23.16 9.02 -15.56
CA PRO A 118 -23.34 8.09 -14.44
C PRO A 118 -24.44 7.07 -14.75
N TYR A 119 -24.18 5.78 -14.47
CA TYR A 119 -25.21 4.75 -14.41
C TYR A 119 -25.74 4.63 -12.97
N PRO A 120 -26.97 4.12 -12.78
CA PRO A 120 -27.52 3.88 -11.46
C PRO A 120 -26.65 2.87 -10.70
N GLY A 121 -26.12 3.27 -9.53
CA GLY A 121 -25.24 2.43 -8.70
C GLY A 121 -23.73 2.63 -8.94
N ALA A 122 -23.32 3.48 -9.89
CA ALA A 122 -21.91 3.89 -10.02
C ALA A 122 -21.49 4.66 -8.77
N SER A 123 -20.33 4.28 -8.20
CA SER A 123 -19.78 4.96 -7.04
C SER A 123 -19.44 6.42 -7.36
N ASN A 124 -19.42 7.28 -6.33
CA ASN A 124 -19.04 8.67 -6.49
C ASN A 124 -17.56 8.76 -6.91
N THR A 125 -17.28 9.29 -8.11
CA THR A 125 -15.94 9.44 -8.70
C THR A 125 -15.01 10.39 -7.92
N SER A 126 -15.46 10.97 -6.81
CA SER A 126 -14.67 11.83 -5.91
C SER A 126 -13.57 11.09 -5.15
N HIS A 127 -13.60 9.75 -5.10
CA HIS A 127 -12.66 8.94 -4.31
C HIS A 127 -12.13 7.72 -5.09
N PRO A 128 -11.17 7.92 -6.01
CA PRO A 128 -10.69 6.86 -6.91
C PRO A 128 -9.55 6.02 -6.34
N TYR A 129 -8.80 6.53 -5.36
CA TYR A 129 -7.64 5.83 -4.81
C TYR A 129 -8.06 4.57 -4.05
N PHE A 130 -7.44 3.43 -4.36
CA PHE A 130 -7.69 2.11 -3.77
C PHE A 130 -9.11 1.54 -3.94
N ALA A 131 -9.99 2.24 -4.66
CA ALA A 131 -11.35 1.79 -4.94
C ALA A 131 -11.44 0.52 -5.82
N TRP A 132 -10.36 0.26 -6.55
CA TRP A 132 -10.20 -0.92 -7.39
C TRP A 132 -9.97 -2.20 -6.59
N ILE A 133 -9.85 -2.15 -5.26
CA ILE A 133 -9.65 -3.38 -4.47
C ILE A 133 -10.98 -4.14 -4.36
N PRO A 134 -11.04 -5.44 -4.76
CA PRO A 134 -12.29 -6.19 -4.77
C PRO A 134 -12.65 -6.73 -3.38
N MET A 135 -13.95 -6.95 -3.18
CA MET A 135 -14.54 -7.40 -1.92
C MET A 135 -15.00 -8.86 -2.01
N PRO A 136 -14.81 -9.67 -0.95
CA PRO A 136 -15.21 -11.07 -0.97
C PRO A 136 -16.72 -11.25 -1.05
N MET A 137 -17.17 -12.06 -2.01
CA MET A 137 -18.56 -12.52 -2.15
C MET A 137 -18.76 -13.92 -1.57
N GLY A 138 -17.69 -14.72 -1.52
CA GLY A 138 -17.68 -16.05 -0.92
C GLY A 138 -16.74 -17.01 -1.66
N ASP A 139 -16.71 -18.25 -1.16
CA ASP A 139 -15.77 -19.29 -1.58
C ASP A 139 -16.54 -20.42 -2.25
N ALA A 140 -16.20 -20.72 -3.51
CA ALA A 140 -16.75 -21.87 -4.24
C ALA A 140 -15.89 -23.11 -3.95
N ILE A 141 -16.29 -23.88 -2.94
CA ILE A 141 -15.59 -25.09 -2.51
C ILE A 141 -15.81 -26.22 -3.54
N PRO A 142 -14.75 -26.88 -4.04
CA PRO A 142 -14.89 -28.07 -4.88
C PRO A 142 -15.76 -29.13 -4.22
N ASP A 143 -16.78 -29.63 -4.93
CA ASP A 143 -17.79 -30.57 -4.41
C ASP A 143 -18.61 -30.05 -3.21
N GLY A 144 -18.56 -28.74 -2.96
CA GLY A 144 -19.30 -28.08 -1.89
C GLY A 144 -20.70 -27.63 -2.30
N ASP A 145 -21.36 -26.95 -1.37
CA ASP A 145 -22.66 -26.33 -1.60
C ASP A 145 -22.59 -25.18 -2.62
N VAL A 146 -23.72 -24.85 -3.22
CA VAL A 146 -23.84 -23.73 -4.16
C VAL A 146 -23.64 -22.42 -3.41
N LEU A 147 -22.64 -21.64 -3.78
CA LEU A 147 -22.47 -20.26 -3.32
C LEU A 147 -23.55 -19.39 -4.00
N GLN A 148 -24.35 -18.69 -3.20
CA GLN A 148 -25.48 -17.88 -3.67
C GLN A 148 -25.40 -16.47 -3.06
N TYR A 149 -25.50 -15.44 -3.88
CA TYR A 149 -25.57 -14.05 -3.44
C TYR A 149 -26.27 -13.17 -4.48
N SER A 150 -26.51 -11.90 -4.16
CA SER A 150 -27.04 -10.90 -5.07
C SER A 150 -26.09 -9.72 -5.22
N THR A 151 -26.17 -9.01 -6.32
CA THR A 151 -25.37 -7.81 -6.60
C THR A 151 -26.25 -6.67 -7.08
N PRO A 152 -25.71 -5.44 -7.20
CA PRO A 152 -26.46 -4.34 -7.82
C PRO A 152 -26.88 -4.63 -9.28
N CYS A 153 -26.16 -5.48 -10.01
CA CYS A 153 -26.49 -5.83 -11.39
C CYS A 153 -27.42 -7.04 -11.50
N PHE A 154 -27.27 -8.05 -10.65
CA PHE A 154 -28.03 -9.30 -10.71
C PHE A 154 -28.71 -9.61 -9.38
N GLY A 155 -30.03 -9.85 -9.43
CA GLY A 155 -30.80 -10.27 -8.27
C GLY A 155 -30.41 -11.65 -7.74
N SER A 156 -29.73 -12.47 -8.55
CA SER A 156 -29.15 -13.74 -8.11
C SER A 156 -27.88 -14.07 -8.91
N VAL A 157 -26.83 -14.47 -8.18
CA VAL A 157 -25.60 -15.07 -8.71
C VAL A 157 -25.38 -16.38 -7.97
N SER A 158 -25.28 -17.47 -8.72
CA SER A 158 -25.04 -18.82 -8.20
C SER A 158 -23.71 -19.35 -8.72
N VAL A 159 -22.86 -19.86 -7.84
CA VAL A 159 -21.53 -20.35 -8.20
C VAL A 159 -21.32 -21.77 -7.66
N THR A 160 -20.83 -22.67 -8.51
CA THR A 160 -20.42 -24.02 -8.13
C THR A 160 -19.04 -24.35 -8.67
N ALA A 161 -18.22 -25.03 -7.89
CA ALA A 161 -16.93 -25.57 -8.33
C ALA A 161 -17.02 -27.09 -8.49
N SER A 162 -16.56 -27.61 -9.63
CA SER A 162 -16.44 -29.05 -9.86
C SER A 162 -15.43 -29.68 -8.89
N SER A 163 -15.47 -31.00 -8.76
CA SER A 163 -14.38 -31.77 -8.14
C SER A 163 -13.04 -31.40 -8.79
N ILE A 164 -11.98 -31.49 -7.99
CA ILE A 164 -10.60 -31.30 -8.47
C ILE A 164 -10.24 -32.49 -9.35
N ASN A 165 -10.08 -32.27 -10.65
CA ASN A 165 -9.66 -33.29 -11.61
C ASN A 165 -8.18 -33.12 -11.95
N GLU A 166 -7.32 -33.86 -11.25
CA GLU A 166 -5.84 -33.82 -11.33
C GLU A 166 -5.25 -32.42 -11.10
N THR A 167 -5.41 -31.51 -12.07
CA THR A 167 -4.88 -30.15 -12.10
C THR A 167 -5.92 -29.08 -12.45
N TYR A 168 -7.19 -29.44 -12.66
CA TYR A 168 -8.23 -28.48 -13.09
C TYR A 168 -9.47 -28.50 -12.20
N VAL A 169 -10.04 -27.30 -12.00
CA VAL A 169 -11.37 -27.07 -11.41
C VAL A 169 -12.19 -26.24 -12.40
N THR A 170 -13.45 -26.62 -12.63
CA THR A 170 -14.39 -25.85 -13.45
C THR A 170 -15.36 -25.11 -12.54
N LEU A 171 -15.42 -23.79 -12.70
CA LEU A 171 -16.36 -22.92 -12.04
C LEU A 171 -17.57 -22.66 -12.95
N SER A 172 -18.77 -23.00 -12.48
CA SER A 172 -20.02 -22.64 -13.15
C SER A 172 -20.63 -21.43 -12.42
N VAL A 173 -20.73 -20.30 -13.10
CA VAL A 173 -21.30 -19.05 -12.57
C VAL A 173 -22.59 -18.75 -13.33
N THR A 174 -23.72 -18.78 -12.65
CA THR A 174 -25.05 -18.46 -13.22
C THR A 174 -25.53 -17.12 -12.71
N THR A 175 -25.74 -16.16 -13.61
CA THR A 175 -26.33 -14.85 -13.32
C THR A 175 -27.80 -14.84 -13.73
N SER A 176 -28.67 -14.21 -12.94
CA SER A 176 -30.10 -14.14 -13.19
C SER A 176 -30.74 -12.90 -12.58
N ASN A 177 -31.89 -12.48 -13.12
CA ASN A 177 -32.65 -11.31 -12.68
C ASN A 177 -31.83 -10.01 -12.75
N GLN A 178 -31.40 -9.64 -13.96
CA GLN A 178 -30.65 -8.42 -14.24
C GLN A 178 -31.50 -7.20 -13.90
N LEU A 179 -31.00 -6.39 -12.98
CA LEU A 179 -31.75 -5.30 -12.34
C LEU A 179 -31.67 -3.97 -13.12
N ALA A 180 -30.69 -3.81 -14.01
CA ALA A 180 -30.50 -2.61 -14.82
C ALA A 180 -30.01 -2.93 -16.23
N TRP A 181 -30.45 -2.13 -17.21
CA TRP A 181 -30.03 -2.28 -18.60
C TRP A 181 -28.58 -1.81 -18.75
N PHE A 182 -27.71 -2.67 -19.32
CA PHE A 182 -26.28 -2.44 -19.53
C PHE A 182 -25.42 -2.36 -18.25
N CYS A 183 -25.89 -2.90 -17.12
CA CYS A 183 -25.00 -3.10 -15.97
C CYS A 183 -24.05 -4.27 -16.21
N SER A 184 -22.89 -4.24 -15.55
CA SER A 184 -21.95 -5.36 -15.48
C SER A 184 -21.32 -5.44 -14.10
N ASP A 185 -20.97 -6.65 -13.67
CA ASP A 185 -20.16 -6.90 -12.48
C ASP A 185 -18.80 -7.44 -12.90
N ALA A 186 -17.73 -6.84 -12.37
CA ALA A 186 -16.37 -7.35 -12.54
C ALA A 186 -15.92 -8.11 -11.28
N TYR A 187 -15.13 -9.17 -11.48
CA TYR A 187 -14.61 -10.04 -10.43
C TYR A 187 -13.12 -10.32 -10.60
N LEU A 188 -12.41 -10.36 -9.48
CA LEU A 188 -11.14 -11.07 -9.30
C LEU A 188 -11.47 -12.44 -8.68
N ILE A 189 -11.11 -13.50 -9.39
CA ILE A 189 -11.36 -14.88 -8.96
C ILE A 189 -10.01 -15.53 -8.68
N VAL A 190 -9.80 -16.03 -7.46
CA VAL A 190 -8.49 -16.52 -7.00
C VAL A 190 -8.63 -17.87 -6.31
N GLY A 191 -7.75 -18.82 -6.64
CA GLY A 191 -7.70 -20.11 -5.94
C GLY A 191 -6.71 -21.07 -6.57
N GLY A 192 -6.07 -21.90 -5.75
CA GLY A 192 -5.15 -22.95 -6.22
C GLY A 192 -3.93 -22.45 -6.99
N GLY A 193 -3.45 -21.22 -6.71
CA GLY A 193 -2.36 -20.57 -7.44
C GLY A 193 -2.77 -19.94 -8.78
N ALA A 194 -4.06 -19.98 -9.13
CA ALA A 194 -4.61 -19.30 -10.29
C ALA A 194 -5.36 -18.02 -9.92
N ILE A 195 -5.30 -17.05 -10.83
CA ILE A 195 -6.01 -15.79 -10.77
C ILE A 195 -6.72 -15.57 -12.12
N SER A 196 -7.95 -15.08 -12.08
CA SER A 196 -8.71 -14.68 -13.27
C SER A 196 -9.47 -13.40 -13.02
N VAL A 197 -9.61 -12.55 -14.04
CA VAL A 197 -10.49 -11.38 -14.02
C VAL A 197 -11.63 -11.61 -14.99
N GLN A 198 -12.86 -11.50 -14.50
CA GLN A 198 -14.08 -11.78 -15.28
C GLN A 198 -15.05 -10.62 -15.18
N GLU A 199 -15.78 -10.35 -16.26
CA GLU A 199 -16.89 -9.39 -16.28
C GLU A 199 -18.15 -10.11 -16.75
N PHE A 200 -19.24 -9.96 -15.99
CA PHE A 200 -20.54 -10.55 -16.29
C PHE A 200 -21.56 -9.44 -16.53
N ASP A 201 -22.18 -9.44 -17.71
CA ASP A 201 -23.07 -8.40 -18.23
C ASP A 201 -24.41 -8.93 -18.77
N GLU A 202 -24.59 -10.25 -18.79
CA GLU A 202 -25.76 -10.95 -19.33
C GLU A 202 -26.29 -11.98 -18.33
N GLU A 203 -27.59 -12.28 -18.38
CA GLU A 203 -28.20 -13.42 -17.69
C GLU A 203 -27.85 -14.73 -18.41
N LYS A 204 -26.84 -15.45 -17.93
CA LYS A 204 -26.49 -16.77 -18.45
C LYS A 204 -25.66 -17.57 -17.46
N THR A 205 -25.36 -18.81 -17.83
CA THR A 205 -24.38 -19.63 -17.13
C THR A 205 -23.04 -19.56 -17.87
N TYR A 206 -22.01 -19.14 -17.15
CA TYR A 206 -20.62 -19.09 -17.58
C TYR A 206 -19.89 -20.32 -17.03
N SER A 207 -19.02 -20.92 -17.84
CA SER A 207 -18.15 -22.02 -17.43
C SER A 207 -16.70 -21.60 -17.58
N ILE A 208 -15.96 -21.57 -16.47
CA ILE A 208 -14.60 -21.03 -16.37
C ILE A 208 -13.68 -22.13 -15.84
N GLY A 209 -12.64 -22.48 -16.59
CA GLY A 209 -11.63 -23.45 -16.16
C GLY A 209 -10.49 -22.76 -15.40
N PHE A 210 -10.11 -23.32 -14.25
CA PHE A 210 -8.98 -22.89 -13.44
C PHE A 210 -7.92 -23.99 -13.38
N ASP A 211 -6.68 -23.65 -13.74
CA ASP A 211 -5.52 -24.51 -13.54
C ASP A 211 -5.05 -24.38 -12.09
N VAL A 212 -5.25 -25.43 -11.29
CA VAL A 212 -4.91 -25.48 -9.87
C VAL A 212 -3.63 -26.28 -9.61
N THR A 213 -2.81 -26.52 -10.64
CA THR A 213 -1.57 -27.33 -10.54
C THR A 213 -0.67 -26.87 -9.39
N GLN A 214 -0.46 -25.55 -9.27
CA GLN A 214 0.31 -24.93 -8.18
C GLN A 214 -0.30 -25.29 -6.82
N GLY A 215 -1.61 -25.06 -6.66
CA GLY A 215 -2.34 -25.33 -5.43
C GLY A 215 -2.28 -26.81 -5.01
N VAL A 216 -2.34 -27.76 -5.93
CA VAL A 216 -2.33 -29.19 -5.59
C VAL A 216 -0.93 -29.81 -5.51
N SER A 217 0.12 -29.03 -5.79
CA SER A 217 1.52 -29.51 -5.82
C SER A 217 2.07 -29.90 -4.45
N THR A 218 1.47 -29.40 -3.36
CA THR A 218 1.87 -29.68 -1.98
C THR A 218 0.68 -30.09 -1.13
N ASP A 219 0.93 -30.84 -0.05
CA ASP A 219 -0.10 -31.22 0.92
C ASP A 219 -0.73 -30.02 1.63
N ALA A 220 0.00 -28.90 1.74
CA ALA A 220 -0.50 -27.67 2.32
C ALA A 220 -1.36 -26.88 1.34
N GLY A 221 -0.91 -26.73 0.09
CA GLY A 221 -1.70 -26.10 -0.96
C GLY A 221 -3.01 -26.85 -1.22
N LYS A 222 -2.96 -28.20 -1.30
CA LYS A 222 -4.16 -29.01 -1.51
C LYS A 222 -5.14 -28.87 -0.36
N TRP A 223 -4.64 -28.88 0.88
CA TRP A 223 -5.45 -28.62 2.06
C TRP A 223 -6.11 -27.24 1.97
N TYR A 224 -5.35 -26.20 1.63
CA TYR A 224 -5.85 -24.83 1.55
C TYR A 224 -6.94 -24.69 0.48
N LEU A 225 -6.70 -25.22 -0.73
CA LEU A 225 -7.72 -25.26 -1.79
C LEU A 225 -8.99 -26.01 -1.37
N GLN A 226 -8.87 -27.07 -0.56
CA GLN A 226 -10.03 -27.78 -0.02
C GLN A 226 -10.77 -27.00 1.08
N GLN A 227 -10.07 -26.15 1.83
CA GLN A 227 -10.69 -25.31 2.87
C GLN A 227 -11.34 -24.04 2.30
N THR A 228 -10.71 -23.42 1.30
CA THR A 228 -11.07 -22.08 0.82
C THR A 228 -11.63 -22.08 -0.60
N GLY A 229 -11.52 -23.19 -1.33
CA GLY A 229 -12.00 -23.32 -2.70
C GLY A 229 -11.45 -22.25 -3.66
N ILE A 230 -12.30 -21.88 -4.62
CA ILE A 230 -12.07 -20.77 -5.54
C ILE A 230 -12.83 -19.55 -5.01
N ARG A 231 -12.10 -18.50 -4.64
CA ARG A 231 -12.65 -17.27 -4.04
C ARG A 231 -13.19 -16.33 -5.10
N MET A 232 -14.41 -15.84 -4.88
CA MET A 232 -15.06 -14.82 -5.69
C MET A 232 -14.91 -13.46 -5.02
N LEU A 233 -14.10 -12.55 -5.60
CA LEU A 233 -13.93 -11.19 -5.11
C LEU A 233 -14.51 -10.20 -6.13
N LYS A 234 -15.56 -9.46 -5.79
CA LYS A 234 -16.23 -8.52 -6.70
C LYS A 234 -15.61 -7.13 -6.60
N PHE A 235 -15.27 -6.53 -7.73
CA PHE A 235 -14.90 -5.11 -7.78
C PHE A 235 -16.11 -4.22 -7.46
N ARG A 236 -15.83 -3.03 -6.93
CA ARG A 236 -16.88 -2.04 -6.64
C ARG A 236 -17.64 -1.67 -7.91
N ASP A 237 -16.88 -1.31 -8.95
CA ASP A 237 -17.37 -0.81 -10.23
C ASP A 237 -17.06 -1.81 -11.38
N ASN A 238 -17.48 -1.48 -12.60
CA ASN A 238 -17.18 -2.29 -13.79
C ASN A 238 -15.67 -2.26 -14.12
N LEU A 239 -15.24 -3.11 -15.06
CA LEU A 239 -13.82 -3.30 -15.35
C LEU A 239 -13.13 -2.00 -15.84
N ILE A 240 -13.82 -1.17 -16.62
CA ILE A 240 -13.23 0.07 -17.15
C ILE A 240 -13.02 1.10 -16.04
N ASP A 241 -13.99 1.25 -15.14
CA ASP A 241 -13.88 2.17 -14.01
C ASP A 241 -12.81 1.69 -13.02
N THR A 242 -12.77 0.38 -12.74
CA THR A 242 -11.72 -0.28 -11.94
C THR A 242 -10.32 0.01 -12.50
N ILE A 243 -10.14 -0.05 -13.82
CA ILE A 243 -8.85 0.31 -14.46
C ILE A 243 -8.53 1.79 -14.26
N GLY A 244 -9.52 2.68 -14.34
CA GLY A 244 -9.32 4.12 -14.09
C GLY A 244 -8.85 4.39 -12.66
N GLU A 245 -9.49 3.77 -11.68
CA GLU A 245 -9.14 3.86 -10.25
C GLU A 245 -7.75 3.30 -9.95
N LEU A 246 -7.38 2.20 -10.63
CA LEU A 246 -6.05 1.64 -10.57
C LEU A 246 -5.00 2.64 -11.12
N ILE A 247 -5.27 3.27 -12.27
CA ILE A 247 -4.37 4.30 -12.84
C ILE A 247 -4.19 5.47 -11.88
N ASP A 248 -5.28 5.96 -11.26
CA ASP A 248 -5.19 7.05 -10.27
C ASP A 248 -4.34 6.65 -9.07
N THR A 249 -4.50 5.42 -8.57
CA THR A 249 -3.68 4.87 -7.48
C THR A 249 -2.21 4.72 -7.88
N VAL A 250 -1.92 4.32 -9.12
CA VAL A 250 -0.54 4.27 -9.64
C VAL A 250 0.05 5.68 -9.69
N VAL A 251 -0.69 6.67 -10.21
CA VAL A 251 -0.23 8.07 -10.29
C VAL A 251 0.10 8.63 -8.91
N LEU A 252 -0.71 8.30 -7.89
CA LEU A 252 -0.45 8.63 -6.49
C LEU A 252 0.91 8.09 -6.01
N LEU A 253 1.23 6.84 -6.32
CA LEU A 253 2.42 6.11 -5.87
C LEU A 253 3.69 6.36 -6.70
N LEU A 254 3.61 7.09 -7.82
CA LEU A 254 4.77 7.30 -8.70
C LEU A 254 5.93 8.01 -8.00
N GLY A 255 5.62 8.85 -7.00
CA GLY A 255 6.61 9.70 -6.33
C GLY A 255 7.65 8.86 -5.60
N PHE A 256 7.26 7.73 -5.01
CA PHE A 256 8.17 6.80 -4.35
C PHE A 256 9.21 6.20 -5.31
N ALA A 257 8.88 6.08 -6.60
CA ALA A 257 9.76 5.48 -7.61
C ALA A 257 10.64 6.50 -8.35
N VAL A 258 10.44 7.81 -8.16
CA VAL A 258 11.18 8.84 -8.90
C VAL A 258 11.55 10.03 -8.00
N SER A 259 12.62 10.73 -8.39
CA SER A 259 12.99 12.01 -7.80
C SER A 259 13.47 12.95 -8.93
N PRO A 260 13.00 14.22 -8.98
CA PRO A 260 12.03 14.84 -8.07
C PRO A 260 10.59 14.32 -8.26
N ILE A 261 9.70 14.60 -7.29
CA ILE A 261 8.28 14.23 -7.35
C ILE A 261 7.60 14.93 -8.55
N PRO A 262 6.92 14.20 -9.47
CA PRO A 262 6.21 14.81 -10.58
C PRO A 262 5.06 15.70 -10.10
N ALA A 263 4.78 16.80 -10.81
CA ALA A 263 3.73 17.74 -10.41
C ALA A 263 2.33 17.09 -10.32
N ASP A 264 1.98 16.23 -11.27
CA ASP A 264 0.70 15.50 -11.26
C ASP A 264 0.61 14.55 -10.05
N THR A 265 1.72 13.91 -9.68
CA THR A 265 1.81 13.02 -8.51
C THR A 265 1.73 13.80 -7.20
N LEU A 266 2.41 14.94 -7.11
CA LEU A 266 2.30 15.83 -5.96
C LEU A 266 0.86 16.31 -5.78
N ALA A 267 0.19 16.70 -6.86
CA ALA A 267 -1.22 17.09 -6.82
C ALA A 267 -2.13 15.94 -6.36
N ALA A 268 -1.90 14.71 -6.84
CA ALA A 268 -2.62 13.53 -6.39
C ALA A 268 -2.41 13.24 -4.89
N ASN A 269 -1.18 13.40 -4.40
CA ASN A 269 -0.85 13.23 -2.99
C ASN A 269 -1.52 14.26 -2.09
N LEU A 270 -1.49 15.54 -2.48
CA LEU A 270 -2.17 16.60 -1.74
C LEU A 270 -3.69 16.38 -1.73
N GLN A 271 -4.28 15.94 -2.84
CA GLN A 271 -5.69 15.58 -2.89
C GLN A 271 -6.00 14.38 -1.98
N PHE A 272 -5.15 13.36 -1.97
CA PHE A 272 -5.31 12.19 -1.09
C PHE A 272 -5.27 12.59 0.39
N LEU A 273 -4.28 13.41 0.78
CA LEU A 273 -4.17 13.95 2.14
C LEU A 273 -5.43 14.76 2.55
N GLN A 274 -5.97 15.56 1.63
CA GLN A 274 -7.21 16.33 1.87
C GLN A 274 -8.46 15.44 1.98
N THR A 275 -8.56 14.41 1.15
CA THR A 275 -9.82 13.68 1.00
C THR A 275 -9.91 12.42 1.85
N TYR A 276 -8.79 11.76 2.16
CA TYR A 276 -8.78 10.51 2.92
C TYR A 276 -8.26 10.69 4.34
N ILE A 277 -7.33 11.62 4.55
CA ILE A 277 -6.68 11.85 5.85
C ILE A 277 -7.40 12.95 6.64
N GLU A 278 -7.68 14.12 6.06
CA GLU A 278 -8.33 15.25 6.75
C GLU A 278 -9.70 14.94 7.35
N VAL A 279 -10.42 13.99 6.77
CA VAL A 279 -11.75 13.57 7.26
C VAL A 279 -11.67 12.83 8.60
N SER A 280 -10.47 12.41 9.04
CA SER A 280 -10.26 11.85 10.37
C SER A 280 -10.21 12.96 11.42
N PRO A 281 -10.90 12.79 12.57
CA PRO A 281 -10.76 13.72 13.69
C PRO A 281 -9.37 13.71 14.34
N ARG A 282 -8.50 12.75 13.99
CA ARG A 282 -7.15 12.58 14.57
C ARG A 282 -6.05 13.19 13.73
N MET A 283 -6.24 13.21 12.41
CA MET A 283 -5.21 13.61 11.47
C MET A 283 -5.40 15.08 11.07
N GLN A 284 -4.30 15.82 10.96
CA GLN A 284 -4.27 17.16 10.37
C GLN A 284 -3.45 17.07 9.08
N PRO A 285 -4.02 17.36 7.90
CA PRO A 285 -3.31 17.16 6.64
C PRO A 285 -2.28 18.26 6.40
N VAL A 286 -1.30 17.93 5.56
CA VAL A 286 -0.16 18.79 5.22
C VAL A 286 -0.43 19.53 3.90
N THR A 287 -1.38 20.45 3.93
CA THR A 287 -1.92 21.08 2.70
C THR A 287 -1.56 22.54 2.56
N GLU A 288 -1.17 23.18 3.65
CA GLU A 288 -0.74 24.57 3.65
C GLU A 288 0.73 24.67 3.23
N LEU A 289 1.02 25.60 2.33
CA LEU A 289 2.40 25.94 1.99
C LEU A 289 3.04 26.68 3.18
N ARG A 290 4.26 26.28 3.51
CA ARG A 290 5.07 27.00 4.48
C ARG A 290 5.47 28.35 3.93
N THR A 291 5.61 29.31 4.84
CA THR A 291 6.12 30.63 4.47
C THR A 291 7.53 30.48 3.90
N ALA A 292 7.80 31.14 2.78
CA ALA A 292 9.12 31.12 2.15
C ALA A 292 10.20 31.57 3.16
N GLY A 293 11.28 30.79 3.28
CA GLY A 293 12.32 31.01 4.27
C GLY A 293 13.54 30.09 4.07
N PRO A 294 14.62 30.32 4.81
CA PRO A 294 15.74 29.39 4.85
C PRO A 294 15.27 28.06 5.44
N ILE A 295 15.96 26.99 5.05
CA ILE A 295 15.77 25.67 5.63
C ILE A 295 16.17 25.75 7.11
N VAL A 296 15.18 25.70 8.00
CA VAL A 296 15.37 25.82 9.46
C VAL A 296 16.46 24.87 9.96
N ALA A 297 16.49 23.64 9.42
CA ALA A 297 17.49 22.63 9.75
C ALA A 297 18.94 23.11 9.59
N LYS A 298 19.23 24.00 8.62
CA LYS A 298 20.58 24.53 8.34
C LYS A 298 20.98 25.70 9.24
N SER A 299 20.06 26.21 10.06
CA SER A 299 20.26 27.45 10.82
C SER A 299 19.86 27.34 12.29
N ILE A 300 19.20 26.24 12.68
CA ILE A 300 18.91 25.94 14.07
C ILE A 300 20.20 25.67 14.85
N ASN A 301 20.25 26.13 16.10
CA ASN A 301 21.30 25.73 17.02
C ASN A 301 21.15 24.24 17.35
N GLN A 302 22.08 23.40 16.88
CA GLN A 302 22.02 21.95 17.07
C GLN A 302 21.96 21.52 18.54
N SER A 303 22.45 22.31 19.50
CA SER A 303 22.31 22.01 20.94
C SER A 303 20.86 22.00 21.44
N TYR A 304 19.91 22.49 20.64
CA TYR A 304 18.48 22.35 20.91
C TYR A 304 18.00 20.90 20.76
N ILE A 305 18.68 20.11 19.92
CA ILE A 305 18.38 18.71 19.59
C ILE A 305 19.24 17.82 20.49
N GLN A 306 18.60 16.93 21.24
CA GLN A 306 19.26 16.03 22.19
C GLN A 306 19.20 14.58 21.71
N SER A 307 20.06 13.72 22.29
CA SER A 307 19.95 12.29 22.03
C SER A 307 18.59 11.77 22.47
N GLY A 308 17.94 10.99 21.61
CA GLY A 308 16.61 10.45 21.82
C GLY A 308 15.46 11.31 21.28
N ASP A 309 15.71 12.56 20.87
CA ASP A 309 14.68 13.36 20.19
C ASP A 309 14.28 12.68 18.87
N ALA A 310 12.98 12.66 18.56
CA ALA A 310 12.47 12.09 17.32
C ALA A 310 12.41 13.14 16.21
N LEU A 311 12.72 12.73 14.98
CA LEU A 311 12.40 13.49 13.78
C LEU A 311 11.42 12.68 12.95
N LEU A 312 10.31 13.31 12.57
CA LEU A 312 9.18 12.66 11.91
C LEU A 312 9.01 13.23 10.52
N VAL A 313 8.76 12.34 9.56
CA VAL A 313 8.98 12.63 8.15
C VAL A 313 7.72 12.32 7.34
N LEU A 314 7.38 13.26 6.46
CA LEU A 314 6.43 13.07 5.38
C LEU A 314 7.07 13.48 4.05
N ARG A 315 7.09 12.55 3.10
CA ARG A 315 7.29 12.82 1.68
C ARG A 315 5.98 12.60 0.92
N PRO A 316 5.42 13.59 0.19
CA PRO A 316 4.13 13.44 -0.49
C PRO A 316 4.27 12.63 -1.79
N ASP A 317 4.63 11.37 -1.68
CA ASP A 317 5.09 10.51 -2.78
C ASP A 317 4.21 9.28 -3.06
N GLY A 318 3.12 9.18 -2.32
CA GLY A 318 2.10 8.15 -2.35
C GLY A 318 2.32 7.08 -1.29
N LEU A 319 3.56 6.78 -0.94
CA LEU A 319 3.86 5.75 0.04
C LEU A 319 3.68 6.28 1.45
N ASP A 320 4.37 7.38 1.81
CA ASP A 320 4.26 7.93 3.17
C ASP A 320 2.82 8.33 3.50
N PRO A 321 2.05 9.01 2.61
CA PRO A 321 0.64 9.29 2.89
C PRO A 321 -0.21 8.03 3.03
N MET A 322 0.05 6.97 2.25
CA MET A 322 -0.68 5.70 2.39
C MET A 322 -0.38 5.03 3.74
N ILE A 323 0.87 5.05 4.20
CA ILE A 323 1.25 4.53 5.51
C ILE A 323 0.53 5.30 6.61
N GLY A 324 0.65 6.63 6.61
CA GLY A 324 -0.05 7.47 7.60
C GLY A 324 -1.56 7.25 7.58
N TRP A 325 -2.18 7.19 6.41
CA TRP A 325 -3.60 6.84 6.30
C TRP A 325 -3.92 5.44 6.84
N GLY A 326 -3.08 4.44 6.61
CA GLY A 326 -3.26 3.10 7.16
C GLY A 326 -3.19 3.06 8.69
N GLU A 327 -2.27 3.84 9.26
CA GLU A 327 -1.95 3.84 10.70
C GLU A 327 -2.75 4.88 11.51
N GLY A 328 -3.45 5.79 10.84
CA GLY A 328 -4.22 6.86 11.49
C GLY A 328 -3.40 8.09 11.85
N ASP A 329 -2.35 8.38 11.09
CA ASP A 329 -1.50 9.56 11.23
C ASP A 329 -1.15 10.24 9.88
N THR A 330 -0.29 11.26 9.94
CA THR A 330 0.06 12.10 8.79
C THR A 330 1.50 11.86 8.28
N ILE A 331 2.25 10.94 8.87
CA ILE A 331 3.66 10.71 8.53
C ILE A 331 3.86 9.32 7.90
N GLY A 332 4.99 9.12 7.23
CA GLY A 332 5.36 7.80 6.70
C GLY A 332 6.67 7.26 7.25
N HIS A 333 7.43 8.08 7.99
CA HIS A 333 8.74 7.68 8.45
C HIS A 333 9.17 8.39 9.74
N SER A 334 10.03 7.73 10.52
CA SER A 334 10.56 8.24 11.79
C SER A 334 12.05 7.97 11.94
N THR A 335 12.73 8.89 12.60
CA THR A 335 14.17 8.81 12.90
C THR A 335 14.45 9.29 14.32
N VAL A 336 15.66 9.03 14.81
CA VAL A 336 16.09 9.45 16.15
C VAL A 336 17.43 10.17 16.10
N ALA A 337 17.54 11.26 16.87
CA ALA A 337 18.79 11.98 17.05
C ALA A 337 19.71 11.26 18.04
N LEU A 338 21.01 11.18 17.74
CA LEU A 338 22.05 10.70 18.66
C LEU A 338 23.29 11.60 18.60
N TRP A 339 23.77 12.04 19.76
CA TRP A 339 25.11 12.63 19.88
C TRP A 339 26.16 11.53 20.00
N ILE A 340 27.00 11.39 18.97
CA ILE A 340 28.06 10.38 18.88
C ILE A 340 29.39 11.12 18.82
N ASN A 341 30.27 10.86 19.78
CA ASN A 341 31.59 11.51 19.88
C ASN A 341 31.55 13.06 19.82
N GLY A 342 30.50 13.66 20.37
CA GLY A 342 30.32 15.12 20.41
C GLY A 342 29.77 15.73 19.13
N GLU A 343 29.31 14.92 18.16
CA GLU A 343 28.63 15.37 16.95
C GLU A 343 27.18 14.87 16.93
N LEU A 344 26.25 15.73 16.48
CA LEU A 344 24.86 15.34 16.29
C LEU A 344 24.72 14.49 15.03
N ASN A 345 24.07 13.34 15.18
CA ASN A 345 23.73 12.42 14.10
C ASN A 345 22.24 12.13 14.11
N VAL A 346 21.70 11.75 12.94
CA VAL A 346 20.34 11.25 12.79
C VAL A 346 20.43 9.81 12.31
N CYS A 347 19.84 8.90 13.09
CA CYS A 347 19.86 7.48 12.82
C CYS A 347 18.45 6.97 12.49
N GLU A 348 18.37 6.00 11.58
CA GLU A 348 17.10 5.48 11.06
C GLU A 348 17.24 4.07 10.51
N SER A 349 16.09 3.40 10.31
CA SER A 349 15.96 2.20 9.48
C SER A 349 15.15 2.56 8.25
N THR A 350 15.75 2.49 7.06
CA THR A 350 15.08 2.84 5.79
C THR A 350 15.60 1.97 4.63
N THR A 351 15.04 2.13 3.43
CA THR A 351 15.49 1.43 2.23
C THR A 351 16.25 2.36 1.29
N SER A 352 17.19 1.83 0.53
CA SER A 352 17.72 2.57 -0.63
C SER A 352 16.68 2.56 -1.77
N ASP A 353 16.40 3.72 -2.35
CA ASP A 353 15.40 3.90 -3.40
C ASP A 353 15.78 5.03 -4.38
N ALA A 354 14.78 5.62 -5.04
CA ALA A 354 14.98 6.66 -6.04
C ALA A 354 15.45 8.01 -5.47
N TYR A 355 15.27 8.25 -4.18
CA TYR A 355 15.58 9.51 -3.50
C TYR A 355 16.50 9.32 -2.28
N TRP A 356 16.58 8.10 -1.74
CA TRP A 356 17.43 7.78 -0.59
C TRP A 356 18.55 6.80 -0.99
N PRO A 357 19.83 7.14 -0.78
CA PRO A 357 20.95 6.37 -1.35
C PRO A 357 21.37 5.14 -0.53
N THR A 358 21.05 5.10 0.76
CA THR A 358 21.63 4.13 1.70
C THR A 358 20.55 3.18 2.22
N ASN A 359 20.82 1.88 2.19
CA ASN A 359 19.88 0.86 2.64
C ASN A 359 20.11 0.45 4.10
N GLY A 360 19.03 0.11 4.80
CA GLY A 360 19.05 -0.51 6.12
C GLY A 360 19.21 0.48 7.26
N ILE A 361 19.61 -0.05 8.42
CA ILE A 361 19.89 0.72 9.63
C ILE A 361 21.18 1.50 9.45
N GLN A 362 21.09 2.82 9.60
CA GLN A 362 22.15 3.74 9.25
C GLN A 362 22.13 4.96 10.15
N CYS A 363 23.24 5.70 10.19
CA CYS A 363 23.30 6.98 10.86
C CYS A 363 24.21 7.95 10.10
N HIS A 364 23.75 9.19 9.95
CA HIS A 364 24.49 10.24 9.26
C HIS A 364 24.70 11.42 10.19
N LYS A 365 25.82 12.14 10.00
CA LYS A 365 26.00 13.44 10.65
C LYS A 365 24.86 14.35 10.27
N TYR A 366 24.40 15.18 11.21
CA TYR A 366 23.20 16.00 11.03
C TYR A 366 23.21 16.83 9.73
N ASP A 367 24.32 17.51 9.42
CA ASP A 367 24.40 18.33 8.20
C ASP A 367 24.33 17.48 6.92
N GLU A 368 24.87 16.27 6.93
CA GLU A 368 24.77 15.30 5.82
C GLU A 368 23.33 14.82 5.68
N TRP A 369 22.72 14.37 6.78
CA TRP A 369 21.34 13.91 6.82
C TRP A 369 20.37 15.00 6.34
N VAL A 370 20.55 16.25 6.78
CA VAL A 370 19.73 17.39 6.37
C VAL A 370 19.84 17.63 4.86
N ASN A 371 21.02 17.47 4.27
CA ASN A 371 21.16 17.59 2.81
C ASN A 371 20.45 16.44 2.09
N LEU A 372 20.55 15.20 2.58
CA LEU A 372 19.81 14.06 2.04
C LEU A 372 18.30 14.28 2.12
N ALA A 373 17.78 14.68 3.29
CA ALA A 373 16.36 14.95 3.51
C ALA A 373 15.82 16.07 2.61
N VAL A 374 16.59 17.15 2.43
CA VAL A 374 16.21 18.25 1.51
C VAL A 374 16.19 17.77 0.06
N THR A 375 17.20 17.00 -0.36
CA THR A 375 17.25 16.42 -1.72
C THR A 375 16.12 15.43 -1.97
N ALA A 376 15.71 14.68 -0.95
CA ALA A 376 14.59 13.75 -0.99
C ALA A 376 13.21 14.43 -0.91
N GLU A 377 13.17 15.77 -0.78
CA GLU A 377 11.93 16.55 -0.65
C GLU A 377 11.13 16.22 0.63
N HIS A 378 11.82 15.82 1.70
CA HIS A 378 11.20 15.47 2.99
C HIS A 378 10.69 16.72 3.75
N ASN A 379 9.49 16.59 4.32
CA ASN A 379 8.95 17.49 5.33
C ASN A 379 9.26 16.87 6.70
N VAL A 380 10.08 17.54 7.50
CA VAL A 380 10.63 16.97 8.74
C VAL A 380 10.24 17.83 9.93
N VAL A 381 9.61 17.25 10.95
CA VAL A 381 9.32 17.91 12.24
C VAL A 381 10.11 17.28 13.37
N LEU A 382 10.62 18.12 14.28
CA LEU A 382 11.33 17.71 15.48
C LEU A 382 10.36 17.59 16.67
N VAL A 383 10.43 16.45 17.37
CA VAL A 383 9.69 16.20 18.61
C VAL A 383 10.68 15.91 19.75
N PRO A 384 10.91 16.88 20.65
CA PRO A 384 11.94 16.76 21.69
C PRO A 384 11.46 15.96 22.90
N LEU A 385 12.32 15.10 23.45
CA LEU A 385 12.06 14.41 24.72
C LEU A 385 11.91 15.40 25.87
N SER A 386 11.04 15.08 26.82
CA SER A 386 10.91 15.85 28.05
C SER A 386 12.19 15.75 28.90
N PRO A 387 12.48 16.74 29.77
CA PRO A 387 13.66 16.69 30.63
C PRO A 387 13.77 15.41 31.46
N GLN A 388 12.62 14.83 31.86
CA GLN A 388 12.57 13.56 32.58
C GLN A 388 13.15 12.42 31.74
N TYR A 389 12.63 12.20 30.53
CA TYR A 389 13.06 11.09 29.68
C TYR A 389 14.41 11.33 29.02
N ALA A 390 14.74 12.58 28.68
CA ALA A 390 16.07 12.96 28.24
C ALA A 390 17.14 12.66 29.31
N SER A 391 16.84 12.87 30.60
CA SER A 391 17.75 12.53 31.69
C SER A 391 17.89 11.01 31.93
N ALA A 392 16.86 10.24 31.57
CA ALA A 392 16.87 8.78 31.66
C ALA A 392 17.57 8.12 30.46
N PHE A 393 17.76 8.85 29.36
CA PHE A 393 18.34 8.33 28.12
C PHE A 393 19.85 8.06 28.27
N ASP A 394 20.22 6.78 28.32
CA ASP A 394 21.60 6.33 28.31
C ASP A 394 22.17 6.30 26.88
N ALA A 395 22.88 7.36 26.50
CA ALA A 395 23.45 7.51 25.16
C ALA A 395 24.48 6.43 24.81
N SER A 396 25.18 5.85 25.79
CA SER A 396 26.13 4.77 25.53
C SER A 396 25.40 3.49 25.13
N LYS A 397 24.33 3.12 25.85
CA LYS A 397 23.54 1.94 25.50
C LYS A 397 22.78 2.10 24.20
N ALA A 398 22.28 3.30 23.92
CA ALA A 398 21.68 3.61 22.63
C ALA A 398 22.67 3.40 21.48
N LEU A 399 23.92 3.88 21.64
CA LEU A 399 24.97 3.71 20.67
C LEU A 399 25.38 2.23 20.51
N ASP A 400 25.52 1.49 21.61
CA ASP A 400 25.83 0.05 21.57
C ASP A 400 24.75 -0.73 20.82
N PHE A 401 23.47 -0.39 21.05
CA PHE A 401 22.35 -0.98 20.32
C PHE A 401 22.41 -0.63 18.82
N PHE A 402 22.65 0.63 18.48
CA PHE A 402 22.79 1.04 17.09
C PHE A 402 23.92 0.26 16.39
N LEU A 403 25.13 0.25 16.97
CA LEU A 403 26.29 -0.41 16.37
C LEU A 403 26.08 -1.93 16.18
N ALA A 404 25.36 -2.58 17.11
CA ALA A 404 25.03 -3.99 16.97
C ALA A 404 24.13 -4.27 15.74
N ASN A 405 23.24 -3.33 15.41
CA ASN A 405 22.22 -3.50 14.37
C ASN A 405 22.52 -2.73 13.07
N GLU A 406 23.53 -1.87 13.05
CA GLU A 406 23.92 -1.08 11.88
C GLU A 406 24.10 -1.95 10.65
N GLY A 407 23.56 -1.51 9.51
CA GLY A 407 23.63 -2.18 8.22
C GLY A 407 22.63 -3.33 8.03
N LEU A 408 21.87 -3.75 9.05
CA LEU A 408 20.75 -4.67 8.85
C LEU A 408 19.70 -4.05 7.91
N ASP A 409 19.15 -4.84 7.00
CA ASP A 409 18.11 -4.37 6.08
C ASP A 409 16.83 -3.93 6.83
N TYR A 410 16.03 -3.13 6.13
CA TYR A 410 14.73 -2.68 6.59
C TYR A 410 13.81 -3.85 6.98
N GLY A 411 13.10 -3.70 8.11
CA GLY A 411 12.33 -4.75 8.74
C GLY A 411 10.99 -5.08 8.10
N PHE A 412 10.97 -5.48 6.83
CA PHE A 412 9.76 -5.84 6.09
C PHE A 412 8.87 -6.86 6.82
N GLN A 413 9.46 -7.77 7.60
CA GLN A 413 8.76 -8.85 8.28
C GLN A 413 7.81 -8.36 9.37
N VAL A 414 8.04 -7.17 9.95
CA VAL A 414 7.19 -6.60 11.01
C VAL A 414 6.35 -5.43 10.52
N PHE A 415 6.41 -5.10 9.22
CA PHE A 415 5.77 -3.91 8.64
C PHE A 415 4.25 -3.90 8.80
N LEU A 416 3.59 -5.06 8.76
CA LEU A 416 2.13 -5.14 8.84
C LEU A 416 1.59 -5.51 10.21
N PHE A 417 2.36 -6.16 11.07
CA PHE A 417 1.77 -6.84 12.22
C PHE A 417 1.46 -5.91 13.40
N GLY A 418 2.22 -4.82 13.57
CA GLY A 418 1.80 -3.72 14.46
C GLY A 418 0.55 -2.99 13.97
N TRP A 419 0.12 -3.21 12.71
CA TRP A 419 -1.16 -2.72 12.20
C TRP A 419 -2.27 -3.76 12.33
N LEU A 420 -1.97 -5.04 12.07
CA LEU A 420 -2.92 -6.16 12.09
C LEU A 420 -3.05 -6.79 13.48
N ASP A 421 -3.55 -6.00 14.41
CA ASP A 421 -3.38 -6.29 15.83
C ASP A 421 -4.57 -7.06 16.45
N THR A 422 -5.76 -6.93 15.84
CA THR A 422 -6.98 -7.62 16.29
C THR A 422 -7.64 -8.44 15.17
N ALA A 423 -8.52 -9.37 15.53
CA ALA A 423 -9.13 -10.27 14.53
C ALA A 423 -10.06 -9.53 13.55
N ASN A 424 -10.57 -8.36 13.94
CA ASN A 424 -11.46 -7.49 13.19
C ASN A 424 -11.06 -6.04 13.45
N ASN A 425 -11.55 -5.06 12.69
CA ASN A 425 -11.36 -3.63 12.98
C ASN A 425 -9.92 -3.09 12.83
N ASN A 426 -9.08 -3.66 11.95
CA ASN A 426 -7.74 -3.11 11.65
C ASN A 426 -7.48 -2.89 10.17
N PHE A 427 -8.48 -3.21 9.35
CA PHE A 427 -8.32 -3.13 7.92
C PHE A 427 -8.75 -1.75 7.45
N PRO A 428 -7.98 -1.12 6.54
CA PRO A 428 -8.31 0.21 6.04
C PRO A 428 -9.63 0.16 5.27
N CYS A 429 -10.37 1.28 5.30
CA CYS A 429 -11.63 1.40 4.58
C CYS A 429 -11.57 2.46 3.50
N VAL A 430 -12.18 2.14 2.37
CA VAL A 430 -12.27 2.95 1.16
C VAL A 430 -13.73 3.03 0.72
N PRO A 431 -14.14 4.06 -0.06
CA PRO A 431 -13.48 5.35 -0.23
C PRO A 431 -13.50 6.18 1.07
N SER A 432 -13.17 7.47 1.03
CA SER A 432 -13.07 8.35 2.21
C SER A 432 -14.31 8.44 3.13
N ASP A 433 -15.44 7.85 2.74
CA ASP A 433 -16.61 7.68 3.62
C ASP A 433 -16.49 6.46 4.56
N TYR A 434 -15.40 5.69 4.45
CA TYR A 434 -15.05 4.51 5.25
C TYR A 434 -16.16 3.43 5.25
N THR A 435 -16.92 3.34 4.16
CA THR A 435 -18.06 2.41 4.08
C THR A 435 -17.70 1.00 3.60
N VAL A 436 -16.57 0.83 2.91
CA VAL A 436 -16.10 -0.47 2.41
C VAL A 436 -14.68 -0.76 2.90
N CYS A 437 -14.56 -1.68 3.84
CA CYS A 437 -13.27 -2.02 4.45
C CYS A 437 -12.61 -3.21 3.77
N LEU A 438 -11.28 -3.19 3.68
CA LEU A 438 -10.55 -4.43 3.41
C LEU A 438 -10.93 -5.48 4.47
N THR A 439 -10.80 -6.75 4.11
CA THR A 439 -11.25 -7.86 4.94
C THR A 439 -10.09 -8.79 5.24
N ALA A 440 -10.23 -9.59 6.30
CA ALA A 440 -9.30 -10.67 6.59
C ALA A 440 -9.13 -11.64 5.42
N VAL A 441 -10.22 -11.91 4.67
CA VAL A 441 -10.18 -12.75 3.47
C VAL A 441 -9.29 -12.13 2.39
N ALA A 442 -9.42 -10.82 2.15
CA ALA A 442 -8.57 -10.11 1.20
C ALA A 442 -7.10 -10.11 1.65
N ALA A 443 -6.84 -9.87 2.94
CA ALA A 443 -5.48 -9.93 3.50
C ALA A 443 -4.87 -11.34 3.42
N GLU A 444 -5.65 -12.40 3.63
CA GLU A 444 -5.23 -13.78 3.47
C GLU A 444 -4.88 -14.11 2.02
N VAL A 445 -5.72 -13.70 1.06
CA VAL A 445 -5.43 -13.82 -0.38
C VAL A 445 -4.12 -13.11 -0.71
N VAL A 446 -3.98 -11.86 -0.28
CA VAL A 446 -2.77 -11.07 -0.48
C VAL A 446 -1.54 -11.77 0.10
N ALA A 447 -1.64 -12.32 1.32
CA ALA A 447 -0.54 -13.05 1.93
C ALA A 447 -0.12 -14.27 1.10
N THR A 448 -1.08 -15.05 0.57
CA THR A 448 -0.76 -16.19 -0.30
C THR A 448 -0.13 -15.79 -1.64
N LEU A 449 -0.63 -14.73 -2.28
CA LEU A 449 -0.12 -14.26 -3.56
C LEU A 449 1.28 -13.63 -3.43
N VAL A 450 1.50 -12.85 -2.37
CA VAL A 450 2.83 -12.31 -2.06
C VAL A 450 3.80 -13.45 -1.79
N ASP A 451 3.37 -14.50 -1.09
CA ASP A 451 4.24 -15.62 -0.78
C ASP A 451 4.65 -16.43 -2.02
N GLU A 452 3.71 -16.64 -2.94
CA GLU A 452 3.97 -17.31 -4.21
C GLU A 452 4.93 -16.50 -5.10
N PHE A 453 4.77 -15.17 -5.12
CA PHE A 453 5.61 -14.29 -5.92
C PHE A 453 7.00 -14.05 -5.30
N MET A 454 7.06 -13.76 -4.00
CA MET A 454 8.28 -13.33 -3.30
C MET A 454 9.05 -14.50 -2.66
N GLY A 455 8.43 -15.65 -2.45
CA GLY A 455 9.09 -16.82 -1.89
C GLY A 455 9.75 -16.53 -0.54
N SER A 456 10.93 -17.11 -0.31
CA SER A 456 11.72 -16.94 0.93
C SER A 456 12.61 -15.70 0.96
N THR A 457 12.36 -14.69 0.11
CA THR A 457 13.12 -13.44 0.15
C THR A 457 12.98 -12.75 1.51
N SER A 458 14.01 -12.03 1.95
CA SER A 458 14.01 -11.27 3.22
C SER A 458 12.98 -10.14 3.25
N GLU A 459 12.45 -9.75 2.08
CA GLU A 459 11.47 -8.68 1.95
C GLU A 459 10.04 -9.20 1.91
N ASN A 460 9.84 -10.51 1.98
CA ASN A 460 8.51 -11.09 2.11
C ASN A 460 7.94 -10.68 3.48
N ILE A 461 6.96 -9.78 3.44
CA ILE A 461 6.34 -9.16 4.61
C ILE A 461 5.47 -10.13 5.45
N PHE A 462 5.16 -11.32 4.92
CA PHE A 462 4.29 -12.29 5.59
C PHE A 462 5.04 -13.53 6.09
N ARG A 463 5.88 -14.13 5.23
CA ARG A 463 6.35 -15.51 5.43
C ARG A 463 7.02 -15.74 6.78
N GLN A 464 8.10 -15.03 7.07
CA GLN A 464 8.89 -15.30 8.29
C GLN A 464 8.12 -14.92 9.57
N ALA A 465 7.34 -13.86 9.53
CA ALA A 465 6.50 -13.44 10.65
C ALA A 465 5.38 -14.44 10.94
N LEU A 466 4.77 -15.03 9.92
CA LEU A 466 3.79 -16.12 10.09
C LEU A 466 4.45 -17.44 10.51
N GLN A 467 5.71 -17.70 10.11
CA GLN A 467 6.47 -18.86 10.61
C GLN A 467 6.70 -18.78 12.12
N HIS A 468 7.05 -17.61 12.66
CA HIS A 468 7.17 -17.41 14.11
C HIS A 468 5.85 -17.70 14.81
N ARG A 469 4.76 -17.10 14.33
CA ARG A 469 3.42 -17.23 14.89
C ARG A 469 2.87 -18.66 14.84
N ALA A 470 3.19 -19.40 13.77
CA ALA A 470 2.80 -20.80 13.60
C ALA A 470 3.71 -21.78 14.35
N GLY A 471 4.77 -21.31 15.03
CA GLY A 471 5.74 -22.16 15.72
C GLY A 471 6.64 -22.96 14.78
N LEU A 472 6.82 -22.48 13.54
CA LEU A 472 7.64 -23.10 12.50
C LEU A 472 8.99 -22.41 12.31
N TRP A 473 9.29 -21.34 13.04
CA TRP A 473 10.58 -20.66 12.94
C TRP A 473 11.70 -21.40 13.69
N PRO A 474 12.92 -21.50 13.12
CA PRO A 474 13.31 -21.16 11.76
C PRO A 474 13.01 -22.31 10.78
N SER A 475 12.33 -22.01 9.67
CA SER A 475 12.11 -22.98 8.58
C SER A 475 11.95 -22.28 7.23
N ASN A 476 11.77 -23.07 6.17
CA ASN A 476 11.44 -22.60 4.84
C ASN A 476 9.93 -22.71 4.51
N ALA A 477 9.08 -22.95 5.51
CA ALA A 477 7.65 -23.12 5.32
C ALA A 477 7.02 -21.92 4.60
N SER A 478 6.17 -22.20 3.62
CA SER A 478 5.30 -21.24 2.94
C SER A 478 4.25 -20.67 3.90
N VAL A 479 3.61 -19.58 3.48
CA VAL A 479 2.48 -18.98 4.20
C VAL A 479 1.33 -19.98 4.37
N VAL A 480 1.05 -20.78 3.33
CA VAL A 480 -0.02 -21.79 3.38
C VAL A 480 0.32 -22.95 4.34
N GLU A 481 1.59 -23.35 4.44
CA GLU A 481 2.03 -24.31 5.47
C GLU A 481 1.87 -23.75 6.89
N CYS A 482 2.08 -22.44 7.08
CA CYS A 482 1.82 -21.76 8.35
C CYS A 482 0.32 -21.80 8.68
N PHE A 483 -0.57 -21.50 7.73
CA PHE A 483 -2.02 -21.58 7.93
C PHE A 483 -2.48 -23.00 8.28
N LYS A 484 -1.97 -24.01 7.57
CA LYS A 484 -2.29 -25.42 7.86
C LYS A 484 -1.87 -25.81 9.26
N THR A 485 -0.65 -25.46 9.65
CA THR A 485 -0.09 -25.77 10.96
C THR A 485 -0.86 -25.07 12.06
N ALA A 486 -1.17 -23.79 11.89
CA ALA A 486 -1.99 -23.01 12.82
C ALA A 486 -3.36 -23.67 13.04
N GLN A 487 -4.05 -24.06 11.97
CA GLN A 487 -5.37 -24.69 12.07
C GLN A 487 -5.30 -26.09 12.70
N GLN A 488 -4.36 -26.93 12.28
CA GLN A 488 -4.31 -28.35 12.66
C GLN A 488 -3.65 -28.61 14.00
N GLN A 489 -2.66 -27.79 14.39
CA GLN A 489 -1.86 -28.01 15.59
C GLN A 489 -2.17 -27.01 16.70
N LEU A 490 -2.52 -25.77 16.35
CA LEU A 490 -2.78 -24.71 17.31
C LEU A 490 -4.28 -24.38 17.45
N ASN A 491 -5.12 -24.93 16.56
CA ASN A 491 -6.55 -24.59 16.46
C ASN A 491 -6.80 -23.07 16.30
N LEU A 492 -5.95 -22.42 15.49
CA LEU A 492 -6.05 -21.00 15.16
C LEU A 492 -6.39 -20.85 13.67
N ASN A 493 -7.32 -19.95 13.37
CA ASN A 493 -7.55 -19.50 12.00
C ASN A 493 -6.57 -18.36 11.62
N PHE A 494 -6.65 -17.85 10.38
CA PHE A 494 -5.78 -16.77 9.92
C PHE A 494 -5.86 -15.52 10.81
N THR A 495 -7.06 -15.09 11.20
CA THR A 495 -7.23 -13.88 12.01
C THR A 495 -6.70 -14.01 13.41
N GLN A 496 -6.75 -15.20 14.00
CA GLN A 496 -6.14 -15.45 15.29
C GLN A 496 -4.61 -15.60 15.18
N LEU A 497 -4.13 -16.20 14.09
CA LEU A 497 -2.70 -16.39 13.87
C LEU A 497 -1.98 -15.04 13.78
N TYR A 498 -2.45 -14.12 12.94
CA TYR A 498 -1.73 -12.85 12.74
C TYR A 498 -1.76 -11.94 13.98
N THR A 499 -2.76 -12.09 14.87
CA THR A 499 -2.87 -11.32 16.14
C THR A 499 -1.95 -11.80 17.27
N ILE A 500 -1.14 -12.84 17.03
CA ILE A 500 -0.10 -13.21 17.97
C ILE A 500 0.93 -12.08 18.01
N VAL A 501 1.21 -11.61 19.23
CA VAL A 501 2.11 -10.49 19.48
C VAL A 501 3.50 -10.76 18.91
N GLU A 502 3.98 -9.85 18.07
CA GLU A 502 5.34 -9.76 17.57
C GLU A 502 6.28 -9.43 18.73
N ARG A 503 7.33 -10.25 18.91
CA ARG A 503 8.25 -10.06 20.03
C ARG A 503 9.55 -9.43 19.57
N ASP A 504 10.05 -8.47 20.34
CA ASP A 504 11.33 -7.79 20.06
C ASP A 504 12.53 -8.74 20.04
N ASP A 505 12.44 -9.91 20.69
CA ASP A 505 13.51 -10.92 20.72
C ASP A 505 13.44 -11.90 19.54
N TRP A 506 12.42 -11.81 18.67
CA TRP A 506 12.39 -12.58 17.44
C TRP A 506 13.45 -12.08 16.45
N LEU A 507 14.10 -13.05 15.80
CA LEU A 507 15.13 -12.82 14.80
C LEU A 507 14.66 -13.39 13.47
N TYR A 508 15.12 -12.78 12.38
CA TYR A 508 14.70 -13.10 11.02
C TYR A 508 15.93 -13.28 10.13
N ASN A 509 15.78 -14.11 9.11
CA ASN A 509 16.74 -14.20 8.02
C ASN A 509 16.61 -12.90 7.20
N THR A 510 17.71 -12.16 7.13
CA THR A 510 17.80 -10.86 6.48
C THR A 510 19.18 -10.71 5.81
N THR A 511 19.56 -9.50 5.41
CA THR A 511 20.95 -9.18 5.07
C THR A 511 21.48 -8.05 5.95
N LYS A 512 22.80 -8.03 6.12
CA LYS A 512 23.57 -6.94 6.71
C LYS A 512 24.54 -6.45 5.65
N VAL A 513 24.31 -5.25 5.11
CA VAL A 513 25.11 -4.68 4.02
C VAL A 513 25.19 -5.64 2.82
N GLY A 514 24.06 -6.23 2.44
CA GLY A 514 23.95 -7.15 1.30
C GLY A 514 24.48 -8.57 1.55
N VAL A 515 24.97 -8.88 2.75
CA VAL A 515 25.43 -10.23 3.14
C VAL A 515 24.36 -10.92 3.98
N PRO A 516 23.98 -12.18 3.68
CA PRO A 516 23.01 -12.91 4.50
C PRO A 516 23.35 -12.88 5.99
N ALA A 517 22.37 -12.55 6.81
CA ALA A 517 22.49 -12.40 8.25
C ALA A 517 21.22 -12.89 8.95
N VAL A 518 21.33 -13.09 10.26
CA VAL A 518 20.17 -13.27 11.14
C VAL A 518 20.14 -12.10 12.10
N GLY A 519 19.05 -11.36 12.14
CA GLY A 519 18.97 -10.11 12.89
C GLY A 519 17.54 -9.72 13.24
N LYS A 520 17.41 -8.63 13.99
CA LYS A 520 16.11 -8.02 14.29
C LYS A 520 15.50 -7.46 13.00
N SER A 521 14.20 -7.62 12.85
CA SER A 521 13.43 -6.92 11.82
C SER A 521 12.92 -5.62 12.42
N MET A 522 13.42 -4.48 11.94
CA MET A 522 13.01 -3.17 12.43
C MET A 522 12.65 -2.25 11.26
N VAL A 523 11.37 -1.90 11.16
CA VAL A 523 10.94 -0.72 10.39
C VAL A 523 11.31 0.55 11.17
N CYS A 524 11.07 1.73 10.60
CA CYS A 524 11.52 3.00 11.16
C CYS A 524 11.01 3.25 12.59
N CYS A 525 9.70 3.11 12.85
CA CYS A 525 9.12 3.28 14.19
C CYS A 525 9.67 2.24 15.18
N VAL A 526 9.72 0.96 14.78
CA VAL A 526 10.27 -0.13 15.60
C VAL A 526 11.73 0.14 15.98
N PHE A 527 12.53 0.67 15.06
CA PHE A 527 13.92 1.06 15.32
C PHE A 527 14.01 2.19 16.34
N VAL A 528 13.24 3.28 16.17
CA VAL A 528 13.21 4.41 17.11
C VAL A 528 12.78 3.95 18.50
N CYS A 529 11.72 3.15 18.60
CA CYS A 529 11.28 2.57 19.86
C CYS A 529 12.37 1.70 20.51
N ASN A 530 13.05 0.85 19.73
CA ASN A 530 14.12 0.00 20.25
C ASN A 530 15.33 0.81 20.75
N ILE A 531 15.65 1.95 20.13
CA ILE A 531 16.67 2.88 20.63
C ILE A 531 16.27 3.44 22.00
N TRP A 532 15.01 3.92 22.15
CA TRP A 532 14.50 4.37 23.45
C TRP A 532 14.50 3.27 24.50
N LYS A 533 14.07 2.06 24.12
CA LYS A 533 14.08 0.87 24.97
C LYS A 533 15.49 0.53 25.46
N ALA A 534 16.47 0.48 24.56
CA ALA A 534 17.87 0.21 24.89
C ALA A 534 18.49 1.30 25.77
N ALA A 535 18.12 2.56 25.53
CA ALA A 535 18.56 3.71 26.31
C ALA A 535 17.93 3.79 27.71
N GLY A 536 16.91 2.99 28.01
CA GLY A 536 16.25 2.94 29.31
C GLY A 536 15.10 3.94 29.50
N VAL A 537 14.59 4.55 28.42
CA VAL A 537 13.48 5.52 28.46
C VAL A 537 12.23 4.94 29.14
N PHE A 538 11.96 3.65 28.92
CA PHE A 538 10.77 2.97 29.47
C PHE A 538 10.92 2.50 30.92
N GLY A 539 12.10 2.63 31.54
CA GLY A 539 12.31 2.29 32.96
C GLY A 539 11.84 0.88 33.31
N ASN A 540 10.90 0.76 34.26
CA ASN A 540 10.34 -0.52 34.69
C ASN A 540 9.48 -1.21 33.62
N LEU A 541 8.92 -0.46 32.66
CA LEU A 541 8.09 -1.01 31.57
C LEU A 541 8.92 -1.59 30.42
N THR A 542 10.25 -1.52 30.48
CA THR A 542 11.15 -1.97 29.41
C THR A 542 10.84 -3.40 28.93
N ASN A 543 10.52 -4.31 29.85
CA ASN A 543 10.22 -5.72 29.50
C ASN A 543 8.74 -5.97 29.17
N GLU A 544 7.90 -4.95 29.25
CA GLU A 544 6.44 -5.02 29.05
C GLU A 544 6.00 -4.29 27.78
N ILE A 545 6.92 -3.66 27.04
CA ILE A 545 6.65 -2.98 25.77
C ILE A 545 7.32 -3.77 24.66
N GLN A 546 6.56 -4.24 23.67
CA GLN A 546 7.10 -4.76 22.41
C GLN A 546 7.17 -3.62 21.39
N CYS A 547 8.38 -3.22 21.04
CA CYS A 547 8.58 -2.16 20.06
C CYS A 547 8.14 -2.56 18.66
N ALA A 548 8.15 -3.86 18.35
CA ALA A 548 7.65 -4.42 17.11
C ALA A 548 6.14 -4.19 16.87
N GLU A 549 5.40 -3.81 17.92
CA GLU A 549 3.96 -3.50 17.87
C GLU A 549 3.65 -2.00 17.81
N GLN A 550 4.67 -1.15 17.70
CA GLN A 550 4.44 0.29 17.62
C GLN A 550 4.33 0.73 16.15
N THR A 551 3.29 1.52 15.86
CA THR A 551 3.10 2.23 14.59
C THR A 551 3.76 3.62 14.64
N LEU A 552 3.77 4.36 13.54
CA LEU A 552 4.29 5.73 13.50
C LEU A 552 3.53 6.67 14.44
N TRP A 553 2.19 6.53 14.50
CA TRP A 553 1.35 7.21 15.48
C TRP A 553 1.82 7.01 16.93
N ASP A 554 2.23 5.78 17.28
CA ASP A 554 2.71 5.46 18.63
C ASP A 554 3.96 6.25 18.98
N ILE A 555 4.87 6.44 18.01
CA ILE A 555 6.15 7.13 18.22
C ILE A 555 5.95 8.56 18.71
N PHE A 556 4.95 9.30 18.22
CA PHE A 556 4.76 10.70 18.63
C PHE A 556 3.64 10.91 19.65
N SER A 557 2.74 9.94 19.81
CA SER A 557 1.64 10.04 20.77
C SER A 557 2.05 9.73 22.21
N MET A 558 3.12 8.96 22.42
CA MET A 558 3.64 8.65 23.76
C MET A 558 3.90 9.90 24.59
N GLN A 559 3.55 9.85 25.88
CA GLN A 559 3.76 10.93 26.84
C GLN A 559 5.21 10.99 27.34
N ILE A 560 6.14 11.12 26.39
CA ILE A 560 7.57 11.22 26.64
C ILE A 560 8.18 12.53 26.18
N PHE A 561 7.38 13.43 25.61
CA PHE A 561 7.84 14.64 24.93
C PHE A 561 7.68 15.92 25.76
N ASP A 562 8.45 16.94 25.40
CA ASP A 562 8.51 18.22 26.11
C ASP A 562 7.45 19.21 25.62
N ASP A 563 6.31 19.28 26.32
CA ASP A 563 5.26 20.29 26.04
C ASP A 563 5.79 21.73 26.13
N ALA A 564 6.78 21.99 26.99
CA ALA A 564 7.34 23.33 27.17
C ALA A 564 8.18 23.79 25.97
N LYS A 565 8.60 22.87 25.09
CA LYS A 565 9.29 23.13 23.83
C LYS A 565 8.35 23.20 22.62
N MET A 566 7.05 23.06 22.81
CA MET A 566 6.03 23.17 21.76
C MET A 566 5.40 24.58 21.73
N GLY A 567 4.69 24.89 20.64
CA GLY A 567 3.99 26.17 20.46
C GLY A 567 4.93 27.38 20.57
N ASN A 568 4.76 28.19 21.61
CA ASN A 568 5.57 29.39 21.87
C ASN A 568 6.97 29.07 22.43
N GLY A 569 7.16 27.89 23.01
CA GLY A 569 8.44 27.42 23.55
C GLY A 569 9.44 26.96 22.48
N ARG A 570 9.00 26.88 21.22
CA ARG A 570 9.86 26.58 20.08
C ARG A 570 10.92 27.67 19.87
N PRO A 571 12.07 27.33 19.25
CA PRO A 571 13.07 28.31 18.85
C PRO A 571 12.49 29.40 17.95
N ASP A 572 13.00 30.63 18.07
CA ASP A 572 12.51 31.78 17.31
C ASP A 572 12.58 31.57 15.80
N ILE A 573 13.63 30.89 15.31
CA ILE A 573 13.76 30.55 13.90
C ILE A 573 12.61 29.65 13.40
N CYS A 574 12.12 28.73 14.23
CA CYS A 574 10.99 27.87 13.86
C CYS A 574 9.70 28.69 13.80
N LYS A 575 9.47 29.57 14.78
CA LYS A 575 8.29 30.45 14.84
C LYS A 575 8.28 31.47 13.70
N GLN A 576 9.45 31.93 13.25
CA GLN A 576 9.56 32.92 12.18
C GLN A 576 9.08 32.37 10.83
N TYR A 577 9.47 31.14 10.48
CA TYR A 577 9.18 30.55 9.17
C TYR A 577 8.00 29.57 9.18
N ASP A 578 7.52 29.23 10.37
CA ASP A 578 6.33 28.41 10.57
C ASP A 578 5.58 28.83 11.86
N PRO A 579 4.93 30.00 11.84
CA PRO A 579 4.35 30.62 13.05
C PRO A 579 3.15 29.86 13.61
N THR A 580 2.43 29.10 12.78
CA THR A 580 1.18 28.40 13.15
C THR A 580 1.43 26.99 13.67
N ASN A 581 2.48 26.31 13.19
CA ASN A 581 2.81 24.95 13.63
C ASN A 581 3.12 24.89 15.13
N GLN A 582 2.85 23.75 15.74
CA GLN A 582 3.07 23.52 17.17
C GLN A 582 4.41 22.86 17.47
N LEU A 583 5.06 22.29 16.44
CA LEU A 583 6.39 21.71 16.50
C LEU A 583 7.38 22.50 15.64
N CYS A 584 8.67 22.27 15.81
CA CYS A 584 9.68 22.89 14.94
C CYS A 584 9.83 22.07 13.67
N GLN A 585 9.30 22.58 12.55
CA GLN A 585 9.53 21.97 11.25
C GLN A 585 10.88 22.39 10.65
N LEU A 586 11.75 21.42 10.46
CA LEU A 586 13.14 21.58 10.05
C LEU A 586 13.29 21.79 8.53
N THR A 587 12.53 21.07 7.71
CA THR A 587 12.62 21.08 6.24
C THR A 587 11.24 20.92 5.58
N GLY A 588 11.19 21.04 4.25
CA GLY A 588 9.98 20.80 3.45
C GLY A 588 9.13 22.05 3.23
N ASN A 589 8.26 21.98 2.22
CA ASN A 589 7.46 23.10 1.72
C ASN A 589 6.03 23.11 2.25
N PHE A 590 5.59 22.03 2.90
CA PHE A 590 4.22 21.88 3.38
C PHE A 590 4.20 21.80 4.90
N THR A 591 3.23 22.45 5.54
CA THR A 591 3.12 22.50 7.00
C THR A 591 2.70 21.14 7.55
N LEU A 592 3.61 20.44 8.22
CA LEU A 592 3.37 19.14 8.85
C LEU A 592 2.94 19.36 10.31
N ASN A 593 1.66 19.12 10.59
CA ASN A 593 1.07 19.23 11.92
C ASN A 593 0.81 17.83 12.51
N LEU A 594 1.24 17.60 13.74
CA LEU A 594 1.02 16.33 14.45
C LEU A 594 0.04 16.45 15.63
N LYS A 595 -0.39 17.66 15.98
CA LYS A 595 -1.44 17.87 16.98
C LYS A 595 -2.82 17.52 16.37
N PRO A 596 -3.78 17.03 17.16
CA PRO A 596 -3.77 17.00 18.63
C PRO A 596 -2.99 15.84 19.27
N ASP A 597 -2.46 14.89 18.51
CA ASP A 597 -2.08 13.58 19.03
C ASP A 597 -0.70 13.48 19.69
N VAL A 598 0.18 14.48 19.51
CA VAL A 598 1.48 14.50 20.20
C VAL A 598 1.30 14.53 21.73
N ASN A 599 2.04 13.68 22.45
CA ASN A 599 2.07 13.65 23.92
C ASN A 599 0.69 13.36 24.56
N THR A 600 -0.14 12.54 23.92
CA THR A 600 -1.51 12.24 24.36
C THR A 600 -1.69 10.90 25.09
N ARG A 601 -0.72 9.99 24.97
CA ARG A 601 -0.84 8.61 25.47
C ARG A 601 0.20 8.29 26.55
N PRO A 602 -0.19 8.05 27.81
CA PRO A 602 0.74 7.62 28.85
C PRO A 602 1.42 6.28 28.49
N LEU A 603 2.60 6.04 29.06
CA LEU A 603 3.23 4.72 28.97
C LEU A 603 2.54 3.73 29.91
N TYR A 604 2.27 2.52 29.45
CA TYR A 604 1.75 1.40 30.24
C TYR A 604 2.24 0.06 29.66
N ALA A 605 2.08 -1.00 30.44
CA ALA A 605 2.42 -2.35 30.05
C ALA A 605 1.58 -2.84 28.86
N HIS A 606 2.19 -3.57 27.94
CA HIS A 606 1.56 -4.15 26.75
C HIS A 606 0.93 -3.12 25.82
N MET A 607 1.40 -1.88 25.87
CA MET A 607 0.89 -0.82 24.99
C MET A 607 1.23 -1.13 23.53
N GLY A 608 0.26 -0.94 22.65
CA GLY A 608 0.41 -1.30 21.25
C GLY A 608 0.07 -2.75 20.95
N GLU A 609 -0.25 -3.59 21.95
CA GLU A 609 -0.66 -4.97 21.69
C GLU A 609 -2.19 -5.05 21.56
N ARG A 610 -2.68 -5.66 20.48
CA ARG A 610 -4.12 -5.95 20.28
C ARG A 610 -4.98 -4.68 20.21
N CYS A 611 -4.51 -3.68 19.47
CA CYS A 611 -5.17 -2.41 19.26
C CYS A 611 -6.06 -2.40 18.01
N SER A 612 -7.30 -1.93 18.12
CA SER A 612 -8.07 -1.56 16.93
C SER A 612 -7.41 -0.37 16.21
N SER A 613 -7.45 -0.39 14.87
CA SER A 613 -6.91 0.67 14.02
C SER A 613 -7.90 1.08 12.90
N LEU A 614 -9.20 0.83 13.11
CA LEU A 614 -10.23 1.13 12.11
C LEU A 614 -10.43 2.65 11.93
N GLY A 615 -10.25 3.13 10.70
CA GLY A 615 -10.61 4.49 10.32
C GLY A 615 -12.13 4.74 10.30
N PRO A 616 -12.59 6.01 10.26
CA PRO A 616 -11.77 7.23 10.24
C PRO A 616 -11.27 7.63 11.63
N ALA A 617 -11.76 7.02 12.70
CA ALA A 617 -11.48 7.48 14.05
C ALA A 617 -10.24 6.83 14.67
N TYR A 618 -9.74 5.71 14.13
CA TYR A 618 -8.55 4.98 14.60
C TYR A 618 -8.51 4.86 16.13
N ILE A 619 -9.66 4.57 16.73
CA ILE A 619 -9.79 4.55 18.19
C ILE A 619 -9.09 3.30 18.71
N ARG A 620 -8.11 3.50 19.60
CA ARG A 620 -7.55 2.41 20.42
C ARG A 620 -8.38 2.27 21.69
N GLU A 621 -8.86 1.06 21.96
CA GLU A 621 -9.66 0.77 23.15
C GLU A 621 -8.82 0.92 24.44
N PRO A 622 -9.45 1.14 25.61
CA PRO A 622 -8.71 1.21 26.86
C PRO A 622 -7.90 -0.07 27.13
N GLY A 623 -6.59 0.08 27.30
CA GLY A 623 -5.66 -1.05 27.53
C GLY A 623 -5.00 -1.59 26.27
N CYS A 624 -5.37 -1.06 25.10
CA CYS A 624 -4.61 -1.16 23.84
C CYS A 624 -3.48 -0.15 23.86
#